data_AF-A0A7U3Q5Q4-F1
#
_entry.id   AF-A0A7U3Q5Q4-F1
#
_cell.length_a   1.000
_cell.length_b   1.000
_cell.length_c   1.000
_cell.angle_alpha   90.00
_cell.angle_beta   90.00
_cell.angle_gamma   90.00
#
_symmetry.space_group_name_H-M   'P 1'
#
loop_
_entity.id
_entity.type
_entity.pdbx_description
1 polymer ?
#
loop_
_entity_poly.entity_id
_entity_poly.type
_entity_poly.pdbx_seq_one_letter_code
_entity_poly.pdbx_strand_id
1 'polypeptide(L)' 'MGTGTIRERLYDYIRYADEKKVRAIYAMVEDEINEQANLWEDKAFLKEIDMRLEQYENREITASTFEEVKQKAKTSKI' A
#
# COMPACT_ATOMS: atom_id res chain seq x y z
N MET A 1 -29.73 -4.40 -0.75
CA MET A 1 -28.65 -4.43 0.25
C MET A 1 -27.45 -3.71 -0.34
N GLY A 2 -26.92 -2.70 0.32
CA GLY A 2 -25.77 -1.96 -0.19
C GLY A 2 -24.46 -2.74 -0.01
N THR A 3 -23.46 -2.44 -0.83
CA THR A 3 -22.12 -3.05 -0.73
C THR A 3 -21.45 -2.78 0.62
N GLY A 4 -21.77 -1.67 1.29
CA GLY A 4 -21.33 -1.38 2.67
C GLY A 4 -21.79 -2.44 3.67
N THR A 5 -23.09 -2.77 3.67
CA THR A 5 -23.67 -3.80 4.54
C THR A 5 -23.10 -5.19 4.26
N ILE A 6 -22.77 -5.50 3.01
CA ILE A 6 -22.12 -6.78 2.64
C ILE A 6 -20.72 -6.85 3.27
N ARG A 7 -19.95 -5.76 3.17
CA ARG A 7 -18.59 -5.69 3.71
C ARG A 7 -18.55 -5.84 5.23
N GLU A 8 -19.43 -5.15 5.94
CA GLU A 8 -19.55 -5.26 7.40
C GLU A 8 -19.82 -6.72 7.84
N ARG A 9 -20.77 -7.38 7.17
CA ARG A 9 -21.09 -8.79 7.47
C ARG A 9 -19.94 -9.75 7.18
N LEU A 10 -19.15 -9.50 6.13
CA LEU A 10 -17.96 -10.31 5.84
C LEU A 10 -16.88 -10.13 6.91
N TYR A 11 -16.66 -8.89 7.41
CA TYR A 11 -15.73 -8.66 8.52
C TYR A 11 -16.16 -9.38 9.80
N ASP A 12 -17.44 -9.28 10.16
CA ASP A 12 -17.98 -9.98 11.33
C ASP A 12 -17.85 -11.50 11.19
N TYR A 13 -18.13 -12.03 10.01
CA TYR A 13 -17.99 -13.46 9.75
C TYR A 13 -16.55 -13.94 9.90
N ILE A 14 -15.57 -13.25 9.28
CA ILE A 14 -14.15 -13.62 9.33
C ILE A 14 -13.64 -13.61 10.78
N ARG A 15 -14.11 -12.66 11.62
CA ARG A 15 -13.71 -12.55 13.03
C ARG A 15 -14.01 -13.80 13.87
N TYR A 16 -15.09 -14.51 13.55
CA TYR A 16 -15.55 -15.69 14.31
C TYR A 16 -15.44 -17.00 13.53
N ALA A 17 -15.00 -16.96 12.27
CA ALA A 17 -14.84 -18.13 11.44
C ALA A 17 -13.74 -19.06 11.99
N ASP A 18 -13.97 -20.36 11.91
CA ASP A 18 -12.93 -21.34 12.24
C ASP A 18 -11.78 -21.30 11.23
N GLU A 19 -10.63 -21.83 11.64
CA GLU A 19 -9.40 -21.80 10.86
C GLU A 19 -9.55 -22.44 9.47
N LYS A 20 -10.39 -23.48 9.35
CA LYS A 20 -10.66 -24.15 8.06
C LYS A 20 -11.38 -23.22 7.09
N LYS A 21 -12.40 -22.50 7.57
CA LYS A 21 -13.15 -21.52 6.76
C LYS A 21 -12.28 -20.33 6.38
N VAL A 22 -11.49 -19.80 7.32
CA VAL A 22 -10.57 -18.68 7.05
C VAL A 22 -9.59 -19.05 5.94
N ARG A 23 -8.96 -20.23 6.01
CA ARG A 23 -8.06 -20.71 4.95
C ARG A 23 -8.74 -20.85 3.60
N ALA A 24 -9.95 -21.39 3.57
CA ALA A 24 -10.70 -21.54 2.33
C ALA A 24 -11.03 -20.18 1.69
N ILE A 25 -11.45 -19.20 2.50
CA ILE A 25 -11.71 -17.83 2.02
C ILE A 25 -10.42 -17.20 1.50
N TYR A 26 -9.32 -17.28 2.27
CA TYR A 26 -8.03 -16.75 1.84
C TYR A 26 -7.62 -17.33 0.49
N ALA A 27 -7.65 -18.65 0.32
CA ALA A 27 -7.30 -19.30 -0.95
C ALA A 27 -8.18 -18.87 -2.15
N MET A 28 -9.42 -18.42 -1.91
CA MET A 28 -10.30 -17.92 -2.98
C MET A 28 -9.93 -16.52 -3.48
N VAL A 29 -9.24 -15.72 -2.65
CA VAL A 29 -8.90 -14.31 -2.95
C VAL A 29 -7.40 -14.04 -2.78
N GLU A 30 -6.60 -15.08 -2.60
CA GLU A 30 -5.16 -14.99 -2.30
C GLU A 30 -4.43 -14.24 -3.40
N ASP A 31 -4.72 -14.60 -4.65
CA ASP A 31 -4.16 -13.93 -5.83
C ASP A 31 -4.55 -12.44 -5.83
N GLU A 32 -5.82 -12.08 -5.60
CA GLU A 32 -6.27 -10.67 -5.59
C GLU A 32 -5.67 -9.86 -4.42
N ILE A 33 -5.44 -10.51 -3.27
CA ILE A 33 -4.76 -9.91 -2.11
C ILE A 33 -3.28 -9.67 -2.44
N ASN A 34 -2.64 -10.63 -3.10
CA ASN A 34 -1.21 -10.62 -3.42
C ASN A 34 -0.88 -9.89 -4.74
N GLU A 35 -1.88 -9.67 -5.61
CA GLU A 35 -1.80 -8.90 -6.86
C GLU A 35 -1.67 -7.39 -6.60
N GLN A 36 -1.90 -6.93 -5.36
CA GLN A 36 -1.42 -5.61 -4.97
C GLN A 36 0.10 -5.64 -5.11
N ALA A 37 0.62 -5.01 -6.19
CA ALA A 37 2.03 -4.99 -6.54
C ALA A 37 2.90 -4.96 -5.28
N ASN A 38 3.49 -6.11 -4.93
CA ASN A 38 4.32 -6.20 -3.76
C ASN A 38 5.63 -5.49 -4.09
N LEU A 39 5.66 -4.18 -3.86
CA LEU A 39 6.81 -3.33 -4.15
C LEU A 39 8.08 -3.79 -3.40
N TRP A 40 7.91 -4.61 -2.35
CA TRP A 40 9.02 -5.23 -1.61
C TRP A 40 9.64 -6.44 -2.32
N GLU A 41 9.01 -6.97 -3.37
CA GLU A 41 9.55 -8.00 -4.24
C GLU A 41 10.00 -7.45 -5.61
N ASP A 42 9.59 -6.22 -5.95
CA ASP A 42 10.02 -5.53 -7.15
C ASP A 42 11.47 -5.03 -7.02
N LYS A 43 12.39 -5.81 -7.59
CA LYS A 43 13.84 -5.48 -7.61
C LYS A 43 14.14 -4.15 -8.30
N ALA A 44 13.38 -3.74 -9.30
CA ALA A 44 13.61 -2.48 -9.99
C ALA A 44 13.22 -1.31 -9.10
N PHE A 45 12.07 -1.42 -8.42
CA PHE A 45 11.63 -0.45 -7.43
C PHE A 45 12.62 -0.34 -6.27
N LEU A 46 13.04 -1.47 -5.68
CA LEU A 46 14.00 -1.46 -4.58
C LEU A 46 15.34 -0.81 -4.96
N LYS A 47 15.86 -1.15 -6.16
CA LYS A 47 17.10 -0.54 -6.68
C LYS A 47 16.98 0.97 -6.85
N GLU A 48 15.83 1.46 -7.30
CA GLU A 48 15.58 2.89 -7.42
C GLU A 48 15.56 3.58 -6.05
N ILE A 49 14.93 2.98 -5.05
CA ILE A 49 14.89 3.51 -3.68
C ILE A 49 16.29 3.58 -3.08
N ASP A 50 17.09 2.51 -3.20
CA ASP A 50 18.47 2.47 -2.71
C ASP A 50 19.31 3.58 -3.35
N MET A 51 19.21 3.75 -4.68
CA MET A 51 19.92 4.80 -5.42
C MET A 51 19.53 6.20 -4.95
N ARG A 52 18.22 6.46 -4.75
CA ARG A 52 17.73 7.78 -4.30
C ARG A 52 18.18 8.07 -2.86
N LEU A 53 18.25 7.06 -2.01
CA LEU A 53 18.74 7.19 -0.64
C LEU A 53 20.23 7.54 -0.63
N GLU A 54 21.05 6.83 -1.40
CA GLU A 54 22.47 7.11 -1.55
C GLU A 54 22.72 8.54 -2.04
N GLN A 55 22.00 8.99 -3.06
CA GLN A 55 22.07 10.37 -3.56
C GLN A 55 21.71 11.41 -2.50
N TYR A 56 20.73 11.11 -1.65
CA TYR A 56 20.34 11.99 -0.55
C TYR A 56 21.43 12.06 0.53
N GLU A 57 21.96 10.92 0.95
CA GLU A 57 23.02 10.81 1.95
C GLU A 57 24.32 11.49 1.49
N ASN A 58 24.65 11.34 0.21
CA ASN A 58 25.80 11.98 -0.44
C ASN A 58 25.55 13.47 -0.77
N ARG A 59 24.36 14.01 -0.45
CA ARG A 59 23.94 15.40 -0.72
C ARG A 59 23.96 15.79 -2.20
N GLU A 60 23.82 14.81 -3.08
CA GLU A 60 23.73 15.00 -4.54
C GLU A 60 22.34 15.51 -4.95
N ILE A 61 21.33 15.26 -4.13
CA ILE A 61 19.97 15.76 -4.32
C ILE A 61 19.51 16.64 -3.15
N THR A 62 18.76 17.69 -3.46
CA THR A 62 18.13 18.55 -2.46
C THR A 62 16.71 18.07 -2.19
N ALA A 63 16.45 17.62 -0.96
CA ALA A 63 15.09 17.33 -0.53
C ALA A 63 14.35 18.61 -0.12
N SER A 64 13.03 18.65 -0.34
CA SER A 64 12.16 19.68 0.23
C SER A 64 11.69 19.27 1.61
N THR A 65 11.52 20.25 2.50
CA THR A 65 10.85 20.03 3.78
C THR A 65 9.37 19.71 3.58
N PHE A 66 8.76 19.05 4.55
CA PHE A 66 7.33 18.71 4.50
C PHE A 66 6.44 19.96 4.33
N GLU A 67 6.81 21.08 4.96
CA GLU A 67 6.06 22.34 4.81
C GLU A 67 6.18 22.93 3.40
N GLU A 68 7.36 22.89 2.78
CA GLU A 68 7.53 23.33 1.38
C GLU A 68 6.69 22.49 0.42
N VAL A 69 6.65 21.17 0.62
CA VAL A 69 5.82 20.25 -0.16
C VAL A 69 4.33 20.58 0.01
N LYS A 70 3.89 20.79 1.26
CA LYS A 70 2.51 21.12 1.60
C LYS A 70 2.07 22.45 1.00
N GLN A 71 2.94 23.46 0.96
CA GLN A 71 2.65 24.74 0.33
C GLN A 71 2.53 24.59 -1.21
N LYS A 72 3.46 23.87 -1.85
CA LYS A 72 3.40 23.59 -3.30
C LYS A 72 2.14 22.83 -3.71
N ALA A 73 1.68 21.89 -2.90
CA ALA A 73 0.46 21.11 -3.17
C ALA A 73 -0.80 22.00 -3.13
N LYS A 74 -0.83 23.02 -2.27
CA LYS A 74 -1.95 23.98 -2.20
C LYS A 74 -1.97 24.99 -3.34
N THR A 75 -0.79 25.37 -3.84
CA THR A 75 -0.65 26.35 -4.92
C THR A 75 -0.74 25.74 -6.31
N SER A 76 -0.52 24.43 -6.44
CA SER A 76 -0.79 23.68 -7.67
C SER A 76 -2.31 23.54 -7.86
N LYS A 77 -2.93 24.55 -8.50
CA LYS A 77 -4.28 24.41 -9.03
C LYS A 77 -4.28 23.33 -10.11
N ILE A 78 -5.11 22.30 -9.94
CA ILE A 78 -5.63 21.44 -11.02
C ILE A 78 -6.86 22.13 -11.59
#